data_AF-A0A7X9KIR1-F1
#
_entry.id   AF-A0A7X9KIR1-F1
#
_cell.length_a   1.000
_cell.length_b   1.000
_cell.length_c   1.000
_cell.angle_alpha   90.00
_cell.angle_beta   90.00
_cell.angle_gamma   90.00
#
_symmetry.space_group_name_H-M   'P 1'
#
loop_
_entity.id
_entity.type
_entity.pdbx_description
1 polymer ?
#
loop_
_entity_poly.entity_id
_entity_poly.type
_entity_poly.pdbx_seq_one_letter_code
_entity_poly.pdbx_strand_id
1 'polypeptide(L)'
;MNVVVLQGTLSSDPVSRVLASGSVLVSLELTTVVDGCSVSVPVAWFDPPLETAWAAGQSLLVTGTVRRRFFRTGGLTQSRTEVVAAQVVPTGRRRAARAALARAVAQLLPDGG
;
A
#
# COMPACT_ATOMS: atom_id res chain seq x y z
N MET A 1 -9.02 -6.39 14.54
CA MET A 1 -8.47 -6.69 13.20
C MET A 1 -8.24 -5.37 12.47
N ASN A 2 -7.09 -5.18 11.82
CA ASN A 2 -6.77 -3.98 11.03
C ASN A 2 -6.42 -4.43 9.61
N VAL A 3 -7.36 -4.27 8.69
CA VAL A 3 -7.21 -4.67 7.29
C VAL A 3 -7.65 -3.51 6.41
N VAL A 4 -6.84 -3.23 5.41
CA VAL A 4 -7.12 -2.25 4.37
C VAL A 4 -7.04 -2.93 3.02
N VAL A 5 -8.00 -2.62 2.17
CA VAL A 5 -7.95 -2.93 0.73
C VAL A 5 -8.13 -1.61 -0.02
N LEU A 6 -7.19 -1.30 -0.89
CA LEU A 6 -7.27 -0.15 -1.80
C LEU A 6 -7.14 -0.64 -3.24
N GLN A 7 -7.90 -0.02 -4.13
CA GLN A 7 -7.64 -0.09 -5.56
C GLN A 7 -7.46 1.33 -6.07
N GLY A 8 -6.41 1.56 -6.84
CA GLY A 8 -6.11 2.89 -7.36
C GLY A 8 -5.03 2.87 -8.42
N THR A 9 -4.54 4.05 -8.74
CA THR A 9 -3.51 4.27 -9.76
C THR A 9 -2.33 5.03 -9.15
N LEU A 10 -1.10 4.62 -9.48
CA LEU A 10 0.09 5.36 -9.06
C LEU A 10 0.08 6.79 -9.61
N SER A 11 0.15 7.79 -8.73
CA SER A 11 0.22 9.21 -9.13
C SER A 11 1.62 9.66 -9.53
N SER A 12 2.63 8.94 -9.08
CA SER A 12 4.04 9.14 -9.42
C SER A 12 4.76 7.78 -9.51
N ASP A 13 5.97 7.78 -10.04
CA ASP A 13 6.82 6.59 -10.01
C ASP A 13 7.08 6.15 -8.55
N PRO A 14 7.16 4.83 -8.29
CA PRO A 14 7.56 4.30 -6.99
C PRO A 14 8.94 4.79 -6.57
N VAL A 15 9.09 5.16 -5.29
CA VAL A 15 10.38 5.57 -4.74
C VAL A 15 10.91 4.47 -3.83
N SER A 16 12.01 3.83 -4.24
CA SER A 16 12.71 2.81 -3.46
C SER A 16 13.87 3.42 -2.67
N ARG A 17 14.05 2.98 -1.42
CA ARG A 17 15.23 3.30 -0.62
C ARG A 17 15.59 2.16 0.32
N VAL A 18 16.88 1.99 0.59
CA VAL A 18 17.36 1.09 1.64
C VAL A 18 17.35 1.83 2.97
N LEU A 19 16.77 1.22 3.99
CA LEU A 19 16.74 1.75 5.35
C LEU A 19 18.03 1.40 6.10
N ALA A 20 18.27 2.09 7.23
CA ALA A 20 19.42 1.79 8.10
C ALA A 20 19.42 0.34 8.63
N SER A 21 18.25 -0.32 8.67
CA SER A 21 18.11 -1.74 9.02
C SER A 21 18.53 -2.70 7.91
N GLY A 22 18.81 -2.22 6.70
CA GLY A 22 19.03 -3.03 5.50
C GLY A 22 17.75 -3.38 4.72
N SER A 23 16.56 -3.18 5.31
CA SER A 23 15.29 -3.40 4.60
C SER A 23 15.11 -2.42 3.44
N VAL A 24 14.51 -2.89 2.36
CA VAL A 24 14.08 -2.06 1.23
C VAL A 24 12.69 -1.53 1.53
N LEU A 25 12.50 -0.21 1.43
CA LEU A 25 11.19 0.43 1.51
C LEU A 25 10.85 1.05 0.17
N VAL A 26 9.77 0.55 -0.44
CA VAL A 26 9.14 1.17 -1.60
C VAL A 26 7.97 2.02 -1.12
N SER A 27 8.04 3.33 -1.40
CA SER A 27 6.97 4.28 -1.14
C SER A 27 6.13 4.47 -2.41
N LEU A 28 4.82 4.30 -2.30
CA LEU A 28 3.87 4.51 -3.38
C LEU A 28 2.90 5.62 -2.98
N GLU A 29 2.57 6.50 -3.90
CA GLU A 29 1.46 7.45 -3.76
C GLU A 29 0.32 6.94 -4.66
N LEU A 30 -0.75 6.42 -4.04
CA LEU A 30 -1.84 5.77 -4.74
C LEU A 30 -3.06 6.68 -4.77
N THR A 31 -3.49 7.11 -5.96
CA THR A 31 -4.75 7.83 -6.13
C THR A 31 -5.91 6.85 -6.14
N THR A 32 -6.81 7.01 -5.19
CA THR A 32 -8.10 6.31 -5.08
C THR A 32 -9.24 7.26 -5.41
N VAL A 33 -10.46 6.73 -5.62
CA VAL A 33 -11.65 7.54 -5.86
C VAL A 33 -12.66 7.30 -4.75
N VAL A 34 -13.09 8.38 -4.10
CA VAL A 34 -14.12 8.36 -3.03
C VAL A 34 -15.14 9.43 -3.39
N ASP A 35 -16.41 9.03 -3.54
CA ASP A 35 -17.52 9.92 -3.91
C ASP A 35 -17.24 10.80 -5.15
N GLY A 36 -16.56 10.20 -6.15
CA GLY A 36 -16.17 10.87 -7.39
C GLY A 36 -14.93 11.76 -7.29
N CYS A 37 -14.36 11.93 -6.09
CA CYS A 37 -13.18 12.74 -5.85
C CYS A 37 -11.91 11.88 -5.75
N SER A 38 -10.82 12.35 -6.36
CA SER A 38 -9.51 11.73 -6.23
C SER A 38 -8.91 11.99 -4.85
N VAL A 39 -8.55 10.91 -4.14
CA VAL A 39 -7.92 10.94 -2.81
C VAL A 39 -6.60 10.18 -2.87
N SER A 40 -5.49 10.86 -2.55
CA SER A 40 -4.18 10.22 -2.46
C SER A 40 -4.02 9.46 -1.14
N VAL A 41 -3.52 8.24 -1.22
CA VAL A 41 -3.19 7.41 -0.06
C VAL A 41 -1.71 7.03 -0.13
N PRO A 42 -0.89 7.44 0.87
CA PRO A 42 0.50 7.02 0.93
C PRO A 42 0.58 5.55 1.37
N VAL A 43 1.33 4.76 0.62
CA VAL A 43 1.55 3.34 0.87
C VAL A 43 3.03 3.07 1.08
N ALA A 44 3.36 2.37 2.16
CA ALA A 44 4.69 1.88 2.48
C ALA A 44 4.73 0.36 2.24
N TRP A 45 5.63 -0.10 1.39
CA TRP A 45 5.80 -1.53 1.10
C TRP A 45 7.23 -1.95 1.42
N PHE A 46 7.38 -2.74 2.46
CA PHE A 46 8.67 -3.22 2.95
C PHE A 46 9.03 -4.54 2.29
N ASP A 47 10.31 -4.68 1.92
CA ASP A 47 10.93 -5.88 1.40
C ASP A 47 10.05 -6.59 0.35
N PRO A 48 9.68 -5.89 -0.74
CA PRO A 48 8.83 -6.46 -1.78
C PRO A 48 9.49 -7.73 -2.35
N PRO A 49 8.73 -8.82 -2.56
CA PRO A 49 9.28 -10.13 -2.91
C PRO A 49 9.89 -10.18 -4.33
N LEU A 50 9.62 -9.18 -5.16
CA LEU A 50 10.13 -9.06 -6.52
C LEU A 50 10.39 -7.58 -6.81
N GLU A 51 11.39 -7.32 -7.66
CA GLU A 51 11.62 -5.99 -8.19
C GLU A 51 10.44 -5.59 -9.08
N THR A 52 9.83 -4.44 -8.79
CA THR A 52 8.64 -3.97 -9.50
C THR A 52 8.99 -2.78 -10.38
N ALA A 53 9.14 -3.04 -11.68
CA ALA A 53 9.25 -2.00 -12.70
C ALA A 53 7.87 -1.38 -13.00
N TRP A 54 7.30 -0.69 -12.02
CA TRP A 54 6.07 0.08 -12.18
C TRP A 54 6.39 1.57 -12.35
N ALA A 55 5.50 2.27 -13.05
CA ALA A 55 5.58 3.71 -13.27
C ALA A 55 4.25 4.37 -12.92
N ALA A 56 4.24 5.71 -12.89
CA ALA A 56 3.02 6.49 -12.81
C ALA A 56 1.97 6.01 -13.82
N GLY A 57 0.70 6.03 -13.43
CA GLY A 57 -0.40 5.51 -14.24
C GLY A 57 -0.67 4.01 -14.08
N GLN A 58 0.18 3.25 -13.39
CA GLN A 58 -0.05 1.83 -13.14
C GLN A 58 -1.20 1.62 -12.14
N SER A 59 -2.21 0.84 -12.53
CA SER A 59 -3.35 0.49 -11.66
C SER A 59 -3.05 -0.73 -10.78
N LEU A 60 -3.15 -0.53 -9.46
CA LEU A 60 -2.76 -1.49 -8.44
C LEU A 60 -3.91 -1.79 -7.47
N LEU A 61 -3.95 -3.02 -6.98
CA LEU A 61 -4.67 -3.44 -5.79
C LEU A 61 -3.65 -3.58 -4.65
N VAL A 62 -3.91 -2.94 -3.52
CA VAL A 62 -3.09 -2.99 -2.31
C VAL A 62 -3.92 -3.62 -1.19
N THR A 63 -3.32 -4.56 -0.48
CA THR A 63 -3.86 -5.09 0.79
C THR A 63 -2.84 -4.91 1.89
N GLY A 64 -3.27 -4.58 3.10
CA GLY A 64 -2.36 -4.37 4.22
C GLY A 64 -3.06 -3.83 5.46
N THR A 65 -2.37 -2.95 6.18
CA THR A 65 -2.87 -2.35 7.42
C THR A 65 -2.71 -0.84 7.38
N VAL A 66 -3.58 -0.09 8.05
CA VAL A 66 -3.36 1.36 8.24
C VAL A 66 -2.60 1.61 9.53
N ARG A 67 -1.67 2.57 9.52
CA ARG A 67 -1.06 3.10 10.74
C ARG A 67 -0.87 4.59 10.65
N ARG A 68 -0.72 5.23 11.80
CA ARG A 68 -0.15 6.57 11.91
C ARG A 68 1.35 6.45 12.16
N ARG A 69 2.18 6.95 11.27
CA ARG A 69 3.63 7.01 11.45
C ARG A 69 4.04 8.40 11.92
N PHE A 70 4.82 8.45 13.01
CA PHE A 70 5.40 9.68 13.53
C PHE A 70 6.85 9.81 13.06
N PHE A 71 7.26 11.04 12.74
CA PHE A 71 8.63 11.34 12.31
C PHE A 71 8.95 12.80 12.65
N ARG A 72 10.25 13.15 12.71
CA ARG A 72 10.69 14.53 12.96
C ARG A 72 11.17 15.17 11.67
N THR A 73 10.73 16.39 11.41
CA THR A 73 11.25 17.26 10.34
C THR A 73 11.23 18.71 10.82
N GLY A 74 12.28 19.48 10.53
CA GLY A 74 12.40 20.87 11.01
C GLY A 74 12.28 21.02 12.53
N GLY A 75 12.75 20.03 13.31
CA GLY A 75 12.67 20.06 14.78
C GLY A 75 11.28 19.74 15.38
N LEU A 76 10.24 19.58 14.55
CA LEU A 76 8.88 19.28 15.00
C LEU A 76 8.51 17.82 14.75
N THR A 77 7.77 17.23 15.69
CA THR A 77 7.13 15.93 15.49
C THR A 77 5.94 16.10 14.56
N GLN A 78 5.98 15.38 13.44
CA GLN A 78 4.89 15.26 12.49
C GLN A 78 4.34 13.84 12.47
N SER A 79 3.18 13.67 11.84
CA SER A 79 2.58 12.37 11.64
C SER A 79 1.94 12.26 10.27
N ARG A 80 1.99 11.06 9.67
CA ARG A 80 1.27 10.73 8.45
C ARG A 80 0.49 9.45 8.66
N THR A 81 -0.79 9.44 8.31
CA THR A 81 -1.55 8.19 8.19
C THR A 81 -1.17 7.54 6.87
N GLU A 82 -0.72 6.29 6.92
CA GLU A 82 -0.24 5.54 5.77
C GLU A 82 -0.75 4.10 5.81
N VAL A 83 -0.81 3.46 4.66
CA VAL A 83 -1.06 2.02 4.56
C VAL A 83 0.28 1.31 4.48
N VAL A 84 0.52 0.35 5.36
CA VAL A 84 1.63 -0.60 5.23
C VAL A 84 1.13 -1.80 4.43
N ALA A 85 1.63 -1.93 3.20
CA ALA A 85 1.21 -2.98 2.29
C ALA A 85 1.80 -4.33 2.70
N ALA A 86 0.94 -5.35 2.74
CA ALA A 86 1.32 -6.75 2.79
C ALA A 86 1.43 -7.33 1.37
N GLN A 87 0.53 -6.92 0.47
CA GLN A 87 0.57 -7.31 -0.94
C GLN A 87 0.22 -6.12 -1.82
N VAL A 88 0.92 -6.01 -2.96
CA VAL A 88 0.64 -5.05 -4.01
C VAL A 88 0.63 -5.81 -5.34
N VAL A 89 -0.48 -5.73 -6.08
CA VAL A 89 -0.65 -6.49 -7.33
C VAL A 89 -1.25 -5.62 -8.43
N PRO A 90 -0.78 -5.71 -9.68
CA PRO A 90 -1.45 -5.08 -10.81
C PRO A 90 -2.89 -5.57 -10.95
N THR A 91 -3.84 -4.64 -11.10
CA THR A 91 -5.26 -4.98 -11.27
C THR A 91 -5.53 -5.81 -12.53
N GLY A 92 -4.70 -5.62 -13.58
CA GLY A 92 -4.73 -6.44 -14.80
C GLY A 92 -4.42 -7.93 -14.56
N ARG A 93 -3.68 -8.27 -13.48
CA ARG A 93 -3.45 -9.67 -13.07
C ARG A 93 -4.62 -10.18 -12.23
N ARG A 94 -5.80 -10.29 -12.86
CA ARG A 94 -7.10 -10.56 -12.21
C ARG A 94 -7.09 -11.74 -11.23
N ARG A 95 -6.44 -12.86 -11.57
CA ARG A 95 -6.33 -14.02 -10.68
C ARG A 95 -5.57 -13.70 -9.39
N ALA A 96 -4.44 -12.99 -9.50
CA ALA A 96 -3.64 -12.58 -8.35
C ALA A 96 -4.38 -11.52 -7.51
N ALA A 97 -5.04 -10.56 -8.15
CA ALA A 97 -5.86 -9.56 -7.48
C ALA A 97 -7.01 -10.19 -6.65
N ARG A 98 -7.75 -11.13 -7.25
CA ARG A 98 -8.81 -11.88 -6.53
C ARG A 98 -8.24 -12.67 -5.35
N ALA A 99 -7.10 -13.33 -5.53
CA ALA A 99 -6.47 -14.09 -4.45
C ALA A 99 -6.02 -13.18 -3.30
N ALA A 100 -5.48 -11.99 -3.59
CA ALA A 100 -5.11 -11.02 -2.56
C ALA A 100 -6.33 -10.49 -1.80
N LEU A 101 -7.41 -10.15 -2.52
CA LEU A 101 -8.67 -9.74 -1.91
C LEU A 101 -9.26 -10.84 -1.01
N ALA A 102 -9.33 -12.08 -1.49
CA ALA A 102 -9.86 -13.20 -0.72
C ALA A 102 -9.08 -13.42 0.59
N ARG A 103 -7.75 -13.31 0.55
CA ARG A 103 -6.91 -13.37 1.76
C ARG A 103 -7.21 -12.23 2.74
N ALA A 104 -7.39 -11.01 2.25
CA ALA A 104 -7.74 -9.88 3.10
C ALA A 104 -9.12 -10.06 3.76
N VAL A 105 -10.10 -10.58 3.02
CA VAL A 105 -11.45 -10.89 3.56
C VAL A 105 -11.37 -11.98 4.63
N ALA A 106 -10.62 -13.06 4.39
CA ALA A 106 -10.45 -14.14 5.36
C ALA A 106 -9.80 -13.68 6.68
N GLN A 107 -8.99 -12.62 6.67
CA GLN A 107 -8.47 -12.01 7.89
C GLN A 107 -9.58 -11.29 8.68
N LEU A 108 -10.54 -10.67 8.00
CA LEU A 108 -11.66 -9.96 8.66
C LEU A 108 -12.75 -10.91 9.17
N LEU A 109 -13.01 -11.98 8.42
CA LEU A 109 -14.04 -12.97 8.69
C LEU A 109 -13.38 -14.36 8.83
N PRO A 110 -12.63 -14.61 9.91
CA PRO A 110 -12.10 -15.94 10.15
C PRO A 110 -13.27 -16.93 10.31
N ASP A 111 -13.19 -18.07 9.64
CA ASP A 111 -14.19 -19.14 9.74
C ASP A 111 -14.22 -19.68 11.17
N GLY A 112 -15.09 -19.10 12.02
CA GLY A 112 -15.38 -19.56 13.38
C GLY A 112 -14.36 -19.12 14.44
N GLY A 113 -14.82 -18.31 15.39
CA GLY A 113 -14.25 -18.22 16.73
C GLY A 113 -15.12 -18.99 17.71
#